data_AF-A0A963GN85-F1
#
_entry.id   AF-A0A963GN85-F1
#
_cell.length_a   1.000
_cell.length_b   1.000
_cell.length_c   1.000
_cell.angle_alpha   90.00
_cell.angle_beta   90.00
_cell.angle_gamma   90.00
#
_symmetry.space_group_name_H-M   'P 1'
#
loop_
_entity.id
_entity.type
_entity.pdbx_description
1 polymer ?
#
loop_
_entity_poly.entity_id
_entity_poly.type
_entity_poly.pdbx_seq_one_letter_code
_entity_poly.pdbx_strand_id
1 'polypeptide(L)'
;GFRREAMAPVYGLAECSVGLALQPPNRGPVIDRVQRQVFMANGRAELAPPDDENALLFPACGQPLPDHQIRIVDEQGRELPDRREGRLEFKGPSATAGYYRNPEATRRLFPHGDDWLDSGDRGYLADGDIYLTGRVKDLIIRGGRNIYPYELEQAVGEIPSIRKGCVAVFASSDPATGSERLVVVAETRATQPEARERLRQHIQNVSVDLLGMPPDDVRLTPLRTVLKTSSGKIRRAAIRELYEQDALGRGGRAIWVQLTRMTLVSAWARMQRLGRNVGERLFAGYAWAVYGVLAPFTWLGIMILPKPEWRWALARMASRLLARATGTSLTVRGLEHLPAGACILVANHSSFLDAYVLMAAIPRHFHYVAKRELLDNHWIARPLQRIGTLFVERFDMQRSVEEARKVAEAAHAGQSLGFFPEGTFKRMPGLLSFRMGAFMAAAQAGAPVAPVTIRGTRDILRAGSWFPRRGRLEVIVEASIQPTGDDWSAAVRLRDAVRAVILRNCGEPDAGE
;
A
#
# COMPACT_ATOMS: atom_id res chain seq x y z
N GLY A 1 24.21 -25.37 -4.64
CA GLY A 1 23.39 -25.03 -3.46
C GLY A 1 22.04 -24.51 -3.89
N PHE A 2 21.10 -24.30 -2.96
CA PHE A 2 19.79 -23.72 -3.25
C PHE A 2 19.94 -22.26 -3.73
N ARG A 3 19.31 -21.87 -4.85
CA ARG A 3 19.31 -20.48 -5.34
C ARG A 3 18.47 -19.62 -4.40
N ARG A 4 18.96 -18.45 -4.00
CA ARG A 4 18.22 -17.54 -3.09
C ARG A 4 16.86 -17.18 -3.67
N GLU A 5 16.80 -17.03 -4.99
CA GLU A 5 15.62 -16.65 -5.78
C GLU A 5 14.55 -17.73 -5.81
N ALA A 6 14.87 -18.96 -5.40
CA ALA A 6 13.90 -20.06 -5.30
C ALA A 6 13.04 -20.00 -4.02
N MET A 7 13.42 -19.16 -3.03
CA MET A 7 12.58 -18.92 -1.86
C MET A 7 11.58 -17.80 -2.16
N ALA A 8 10.29 -18.13 -2.11
CA ALA A 8 9.20 -17.20 -2.36
C ALA A 8 8.20 -17.22 -1.18
N PRO A 9 8.29 -16.27 -0.25
CA PRO A 9 7.22 -16.02 0.70
C PRO A 9 5.90 -15.72 -0.02
N VAL A 10 4.81 -16.34 0.44
CA VAL A 10 3.47 -16.18 -0.12
C VAL A 10 2.47 -15.96 1.01
N TYR A 11 1.30 -15.41 0.68
CA TYR A 11 0.19 -15.30 1.61
C TYR A 11 -1.05 -16.02 1.09
N GLY A 12 -1.73 -16.68 2.02
CA GLY A 12 -2.79 -17.62 1.74
C GLY A 12 -3.62 -17.94 2.98
N LEU A 13 -4.90 -18.18 2.76
CA LEU A 13 -5.89 -18.50 3.78
C LEU A 13 -7.01 -19.35 3.19
N ALA A 14 -7.70 -20.11 4.04
CA ALA A 14 -8.74 -21.05 3.62
C ALA A 14 -9.94 -20.33 2.99
N GLU A 15 -10.24 -19.12 3.47
CA GLU A 15 -11.30 -18.24 2.99
C GLU A 15 -11.03 -17.73 1.56
N CYS A 16 -9.81 -17.90 1.04
CA CYS A 16 -9.43 -17.66 -0.36
C CYS A 16 -8.95 -18.95 -1.04
N SER A 17 -9.48 -20.10 -0.62
CA SER A 17 -9.10 -21.45 -1.06
C SER A 17 -7.68 -21.89 -0.67
N VAL A 18 -6.64 -21.14 -1.07
CA VAL A 18 -5.25 -21.40 -0.66
C VAL A 18 -4.35 -20.18 -0.78
N GLY A 19 -4.34 -19.50 -1.91
CA GLY A 19 -3.36 -18.44 -2.24
C GLY A 19 -4.07 -17.13 -2.53
N LEU A 20 -3.57 -16.06 -1.94
CA LEU A 20 -4.12 -14.72 -2.12
C LEU A 20 -3.06 -13.76 -2.66
N ALA A 21 -1.81 -13.88 -2.20
CA ALA A 21 -0.70 -13.10 -2.74
C ALA A 21 0.57 -13.92 -2.93
N LEU A 22 1.25 -13.70 -4.06
CA LEU A 22 2.47 -14.40 -4.46
C LEU A 22 3.51 -13.40 -4.96
N GLN A 23 4.79 -13.72 -4.73
CA GLN A 23 5.88 -12.94 -5.30
C GLN A 23 6.08 -13.28 -6.79
N PRO A 24 6.55 -12.31 -7.60
CA PRO A 24 7.03 -12.59 -8.94
C PRO A 24 8.13 -13.68 -8.94
N PRO A 25 8.13 -14.61 -9.90
CA PRO A 25 9.18 -15.62 -10.02
C PRO A 25 10.59 -15.00 -10.07
N ASN A 26 11.56 -15.69 -9.49
CA ASN A 26 12.97 -15.32 -9.48
C ASN A 26 13.32 -13.98 -8.78
N ARG A 27 12.40 -13.38 -8.01
CA ARG A 27 12.68 -12.16 -7.22
C ARG A 27 13.48 -12.42 -5.95
N GLY A 28 13.30 -13.60 -5.34
CA GLY A 28 13.82 -13.93 -4.02
C GLY A 28 13.17 -13.14 -2.88
N PRO A 29 13.45 -13.49 -1.62
CA PRO A 29 12.78 -12.89 -0.47
C PRO A 29 13.22 -11.42 -0.27
N VAL A 30 12.22 -10.53 -0.24
CA VAL A 30 12.36 -9.12 0.14
C VAL A 30 11.92 -8.95 1.60
N ILE A 31 12.73 -8.25 2.39
CA ILE A 31 12.46 -7.96 3.81
C ILE A 31 12.43 -6.44 3.98
N ASP A 32 11.30 -5.90 4.42
CA ASP A 32 11.20 -4.48 4.77
C ASP A 32 11.72 -4.27 6.20
N ARG A 33 12.61 -3.28 6.36
CA ARG A 33 13.22 -2.88 7.64
C ARG A 33 12.51 -1.64 8.12
N VAL A 34 11.73 -1.75 9.18
CA VAL A 34 10.82 -0.71 9.65
C VAL A 34 11.25 -0.15 11.00
N GLN A 35 11.19 1.18 11.15
CA GLN A 35 11.49 1.86 12.41
C GLN A 35 10.50 1.45 13.51
N ARG A 36 10.99 0.68 14.49
CA ARG A 36 10.18 0.08 15.56
C ARG A 36 9.32 1.09 16.31
N GLN A 37 9.92 2.18 16.79
CA GLN A 37 9.23 3.15 17.65
C GLN A 37 8.08 3.84 16.92
N VAL A 38 8.30 4.24 15.67
CA VAL A 38 7.27 4.89 14.84
C VAL A 38 6.14 3.91 14.55
N PHE A 39 6.48 2.68 14.16
CA PHE A 39 5.52 1.64 13.81
C PHE A 39 4.65 1.23 15.02
N MET A 40 5.27 0.91 16.16
CA MET A 40 4.54 0.50 17.36
C MET A 40 3.64 1.60 17.94
N ALA A 41 4.01 2.87 17.77
CA ALA A 41 3.25 4.01 18.31
C ALA A 41 2.05 4.40 17.43
N ASN A 42 2.20 4.38 16.10
CA ASN A 42 1.20 4.98 15.21
C ASN A 42 0.89 4.20 13.93
N GLY A 43 1.49 3.02 13.75
CA GLY A 43 1.25 2.10 12.63
C GLY A 43 1.86 2.55 11.31
N ARG A 44 2.87 3.44 11.30
CA ARG A 44 3.59 3.84 10.08
C ARG A 44 4.83 2.97 9.86
N ALA A 45 4.91 2.32 8.71
CA ALA A 45 6.03 1.50 8.27
C ALA A 45 7.10 2.36 7.58
N GLU A 46 7.72 3.25 8.35
CA GLU A 46 8.84 4.09 7.88
C GLU A 46 10.13 3.27 7.81
N LEU A 47 10.91 3.44 6.75
CA LEU A 47 12.16 2.72 6.53
C LEU A 47 13.16 3.00 7.65
N ALA A 48 13.72 1.95 8.23
CA ALA A 48 14.80 2.04 9.21
C ALA A 48 16.14 2.30 8.52
N PRO A 49 17.05 3.05 9.16
CA PRO A 49 18.45 3.12 8.72
C PRO A 49 19.06 1.71 8.59
N PRO A 50 20.01 1.50 7.67
CA PRO A 50 20.64 0.19 7.47
C PRO A 50 21.22 -0.42 8.75
N ASP A 51 21.81 0.43 9.60
CA ASP A 51 22.52 0.02 10.82
C ASP A 51 21.62 -0.03 12.07
N ASP A 52 20.31 0.18 11.93
CA ASP A 52 19.38 0.05 13.06
C ASP A 52 19.17 -1.43 13.42
N GLU A 53 19.86 -1.90 14.47
CA GLU A 53 19.75 -3.25 15.00
C GLU A 53 18.36 -3.55 15.61
N ASN A 54 17.58 -2.51 15.94
CA ASN A 54 16.26 -2.64 16.56
C ASN A 54 15.11 -2.58 15.56
N ALA A 55 15.41 -2.52 14.25
CA ALA A 55 14.42 -2.48 13.20
C ALA A 55 13.49 -3.71 13.21
N LEU A 56 12.21 -3.48 12.94
CA LEU A 56 11.26 -4.55 12.68
C LEU A 56 11.48 -5.10 11.28
N LEU A 57 11.47 -6.42 11.14
CA LEU A 57 11.70 -7.10 9.87
C LEU A 57 10.40 -7.76 9.41
N PHE A 58 9.81 -7.26 8.34
CA PHE A 58 8.60 -7.84 7.75
C PHE A 58 8.90 -8.41 6.36
N PRO A 59 8.68 -9.71 6.11
CA PRO A 59 8.85 -10.28 4.79
C PRO A 59 7.71 -9.81 3.87
N ALA A 60 8.06 -9.46 2.63
CA ALA A 60 7.06 -9.24 1.59
C ALA A 60 6.37 -10.57 1.27
N CYS A 61 5.05 -10.63 1.35
CA CYS A 61 4.24 -11.79 0.98
C CYS A 61 3.83 -11.79 -0.50
N GLY A 62 4.35 -10.83 -1.27
CA GLY A 62 4.06 -10.66 -2.68
C GLY A 62 2.81 -9.83 -2.95
N GLN A 63 2.27 -10.00 -4.14
CA GLN A 63 1.21 -9.18 -4.73
C GLN A 63 -0.07 -10.00 -4.91
N PRO A 64 -1.24 -9.35 -4.88
CA PRO A 64 -2.51 -10.04 -5.14
C PRO A 64 -2.45 -10.85 -6.44
N LEU A 65 -3.00 -12.07 -6.42
CA LEU A 65 -3.19 -12.86 -7.63
C LEU A 65 -4.06 -12.12 -8.67
N PRO A 66 -3.98 -12.49 -9.96
CA PRO A 66 -4.88 -11.96 -10.99
C PRO A 66 -6.36 -12.03 -10.55
N ASP A 67 -7.11 -10.96 -10.82
CA ASP A 67 -8.51 -10.77 -10.43
C ASP A 67 -8.81 -10.79 -8.91
N HIS A 68 -7.79 -10.84 -8.07
CA HIS A 68 -7.91 -10.64 -6.63
C HIS A 68 -7.58 -9.20 -6.28
N GLN A 69 -8.23 -8.70 -5.23
CA GLN A 69 -7.98 -7.37 -4.68
C GLN A 69 -7.75 -7.49 -3.19
N ILE A 70 -6.84 -6.68 -2.68
CA ILE A 70 -6.47 -6.61 -1.27
C ILE A 70 -6.44 -5.15 -0.89
N ARG A 71 -7.06 -4.82 0.25
CA ARG A 71 -7.02 -3.48 0.83
C ARG A 71 -6.61 -3.58 2.28
N ILE A 72 -5.93 -2.56 2.75
CA ILE A 72 -5.64 -2.38 4.17
C ILE A 72 -6.59 -1.32 4.68
N VAL A 73 -7.37 -1.62 5.72
CA VAL A 73 -8.36 -0.68 6.28
C VAL A 73 -8.07 -0.32 7.71
N ASP A 74 -8.53 0.87 8.11
CA ASP A 74 -8.58 1.27 9.50
C ASP A 74 -9.74 0.61 10.26
N GLU A 75 -9.88 0.94 11.54
CA GLU A 75 -10.93 0.40 12.40
C GLU A 75 -12.35 0.72 11.92
N GLN A 76 -12.52 1.76 11.10
CA GLN A 76 -13.79 2.19 10.52
C GLN A 76 -14.05 1.63 9.11
N GLY A 77 -13.17 0.76 8.59
CA GLY A 77 -13.30 0.18 7.25
C GLY A 77 -12.78 1.09 6.14
N ARG A 78 -12.08 2.18 6.46
CA ARG A 78 -11.53 3.09 5.45
C ARG A 78 -10.17 2.57 5.02
N GLU A 79 -10.01 2.41 3.71
CA GLU A 79 -8.73 2.00 3.12
C GLU A 79 -7.60 2.95 3.54
N LEU A 80 -6.42 2.43 3.84
CA LEU A 80 -5.25 3.17 4.28
C LEU A 80 -4.26 3.31 3.11
N PRO A 81 -3.46 4.39 3.07
CA PRO A 81 -2.42 4.54 2.05
C PRO A 81 -1.26 3.57 2.32
N ASP A 82 -0.35 3.46 1.36
CA ASP A 82 0.86 2.67 1.51
C ASP A 82 1.65 3.02 2.79
N ARG A 83 2.35 2.02 3.32
CA ARG A 83 3.14 2.04 4.56
C ARG A 83 2.33 2.39 5.81
N ARG A 84 1.01 2.12 5.81
CA ARG A 84 0.16 2.24 7.00
C ARG A 84 -0.43 0.88 7.37
N GLU A 85 -0.23 0.49 8.62
CA GLU A 85 -0.76 -0.74 9.16
C GLU A 85 -2.27 -0.62 9.44
N GLY A 86 -3.01 -1.64 9.01
CA GLY A 86 -4.43 -1.81 9.29
C GLY A 86 -4.85 -3.26 9.22
N ARG A 87 -6.16 -3.50 9.17
CA ARG A 87 -6.72 -4.83 8.91
C ARG A 87 -6.64 -5.13 7.42
N LEU A 88 -6.27 -6.36 7.07
CA LEU A 88 -6.25 -6.81 5.70
C LEU A 88 -7.63 -7.36 5.32
N GLU A 89 -8.21 -6.78 4.28
CA GLU A 89 -9.43 -7.28 3.65
C GLU A 89 -9.14 -7.65 2.19
N PHE A 90 -9.87 -8.65 1.69
CA PHE A 90 -9.66 -9.14 0.34
C PHE A 90 -10.97 -9.48 -0.36
N LYS A 91 -10.92 -9.55 -1.69
CA LYS A 91 -11.98 -10.13 -2.51
C LYS A 91 -11.40 -10.71 -3.79
N GLY A 92 -12.11 -11.63 -4.41
CA GLY A 92 -11.68 -12.25 -5.66
C GLY A 92 -12.46 -13.51 -5.98
N PRO A 93 -12.22 -14.12 -7.15
CA PRO A 93 -12.95 -15.29 -7.63
C PRO A 93 -12.80 -16.52 -6.72
N SER A 94 -11.72 -16.61 -5.95
CA SER A 94 -11.45 -17.74 -5.04
C SER A 94 -11.98 -17.52 -3.62
N ALA A 95 -12.68 -16.41 -3.36
CA ALA A 95 -13.23 -16.09 -2.04
C ALA A 95 -14.41 -17.02 -1.69
N THR A 96 -14.43 -17.47 -0.44
CA THR A 96 -15.52 -18.32 0.08
C THR A 96 -16.86 -17.58 0.12
N ALA A 97 -17.96 -18.32 -0.04
CA ALA A 97 -19.31 -17.81 0.22
C ALA A 97 -19.64 -17.71 1.72
N GLY A 98 -18.79 -18.26 2.60
CA GLY A 98 -18.97 -18.22 4.04
C GLY A 98 -18.60 -19.51 4.75
N TYR A 99 -18.92 -19.59 6.04
CA TYR A 99 -18.69 -20.77 6.86
C TYR A 99 -19.90 -21.71 6.87
N TYR A 100 -19.62 -23.01 6.72
CA TYR A 100 -20.65 -24.05 6.74
C TYR A 100 -21.42 -24.06 8.08
N ARG A 101 -22.74 -23.95 8.02
CA ARG A 101 -23.66 -23.96 9.17
C ARG A 101 -23.31 -22.97 10.28
N ASN A 102 -22.65 -21.86 9.95
CA ASN A 102 -22.33 -20.82 10.92
C ASN A 102 -22.65 -19.41 10.37
N PRO A 103 -23.95 -19.04 10.31
CA PRO A 103 -24.38 -17.77 9.71
C PRO A 103 -23.84 -16.55 10.46
N GLU A 104 -23.60 -16.65 11.77
CA GLU A 104 -23.00 -15.56 12.54
C GLU A 104 -21.54 -15.30 12.16
N ALA A 105 -20.72 -16.36 12.07
CA ALA A 105 -19.34 -16.22 11.64
C ALA A 105 -19.27 -15.74 10.18
N THR A 106 -20.16 -16.23 9.31
CA THR A 106 -20.27 -15.75 7.93
C THR A 106 -20.58 -14.27 7.90
N ARG A 107 -21.54 -13.78 8.70
CA ARG A 107 -21.85 -12.35 8.76
C ARG A 107 -20.65 -11.51 9.23
N ARG A 108 -19.87 -11.99 10.18
CA ARG A 108 -18.65 -11.30 10.65
C ARG A 108 -17.53 -11.30 9.61
N LEU A 109 -17.52 -12.25 8.68
CA LEU A 109 -16.55 -12.32 7.58
C LEU A 109 -16.72 -11.14 6.60
N PHE A 110 -17.94 -10.60 6.47
CA PHE A 110 -18.27 -9.46 5.60
C PHE A 110 -18.57 -8.21 6.45
N PRO A 111 -17.54 -7.52 6.98
CA PRO A 111 -17.71 -6.48 8.00
C PRO A 111 -18.53 -5.27 7.52
N HIS A 112 -18.58 -5.04 6.21
CA HIS A 112 -19.24 -3.89 5.61
C HIS A 112 -20.47 -4.26 4.77
N GLY A 113 -20.83 -5.54 4.69
CA GLY A 113 -21.93 -6.02 3.84
C GLY A 113 -21.67 -5.85 2.34
N ASP A 114 -20.44 -5.52 1.95
CA ASP A 114 -19.94 -5.53 0.57
C ASP A 114 -19.19 -6.85 0.29
N ASP A 115 -18.60 -6.99 -0.89
CA ASP A 115 -17.89 -8.22 -1.30
C ASP A 115 -16.51 -8.38 -0.66
N TRP A 116 -16.16 -7.58 0.36
CA TRP A 116 -14.86 -7.64 1.01
C TRP A 116 -14.90 -8.54 2.25
N LEU A 117 -13.96 -9.48 2.31
CA LEU A 117 -13.80 -10.42 3.41
C LEU A 117 -12.70 -9.93 4.36
N ASP A 118 -12.98 -9.98 5.66
CA ASP A 118 -11.97 -9.77 6.70
C ASP A 118 -11.10 -11.03 6.85
N SER A 119 -9.79 -10.88 6.61
CA SER A 119 -8.83 -11.98 6.78
C SER A 119 -8.55 -12.31 8.25
N GLY A 120 -8.83 -11.38 9.17
CA GLY A 120 -8.38 -11.44 10.57
C GLY A 120 -6.88 -11.18 10.75
N ASP A 121 -6.16 -10.82 9.68
CA ASP A 121 -4.75 -10.46 9.70
C ASP A 121 -4.56 -8.93 9.64
N ARG A 122 -3.42 -8.46 10.14
CA ARG A 122 -2.95 -7.08 10.04
C ARG A 122 -1.73 -7.00 9.14
N GLY A 123 -1.61 -5.89 8.44
CA GLY A 123 -0.49 -5.64 7.55
C GLY A 123 -0.53 -4.25 6.95
N TYR A 124 0.42 -3.99 6.06
CA TYR A 124 0.46 -2.79 5.22
C TYR A 124 0.84 -3.16 3.79
N LEU A 125 0.53 -2.26 2.86
CA LEU A 125 1.02 -2.33 1.48
C LEU A 125 2.25 -1.43 1.35
N ALA A 126 3.26 -1.86 0.60
CA ALA A 126 4.33 -0.97 0.16
C ALA A 126 4.85 -1.45 -1.20
N ASP A 127 4.90 -0.53 -2.16
CA ASP A 127 5.48 -0.80 -3.50
C ASP A 127 4.77 -2.00 -4.19
N GLY A 128 3.46 -2.12 -3.95
CA GLY A 128 2.60 -3.20 -4.45
C GLY A 128 2.61 -4.50 -3.63
N ASP A 129 3.59 -4.71 -2.76
CA ASP A 129 3.68 -5.91 -1.92
C ASP A 129 2.88 -5.79 -0.62
N ILE A 130 2.42 -6.93 -0.10
CA ILE A 130 1.77 -7.03 1.20
C ILE A 130 2.79 -7.47 2.25
N TYR A 131 2.80 -6.77 3.38
CA TYR A 131 3.62 -7.11 4.53
C TYR A 131 2.71 -7.42 5.71
N LEU A 132 2.67 -8.69 6.11
CA LEU A 132 1.88 -9.13 7.26
C LEU A 132 2.63 -8.84 8.55
N THR A 133 1.94 -8.20 9.49
CA THR A 133 2.54 -7.74 10.75
C THR A 133 2.06 -8.60 11.92
N GLY A 134 0.86 -9.17 11.83
CA GLY A 134 0.36 -10.11 12.83
C GLY A 134 -1.11 -10.44 12.64
N ARG A 135 -1.68 -11.18 13.59
CA ARG A 135 -3.13 -11.46 13.65
C ARG A 135 -3.84 -10.46 14.53
N VAL A 136 -5.03 -10.02 14.11
CA VAL A 136 -5.86 -9.08 14.88
C VAL A 136 -6.10 -9.61 16.30
N LYS A 137 -6.39 -10.92 16.43
CA LYS A 137 -6.66 -11.56 17.73
C LYS A 137 -5.43 -11.79 18.60
N ASP A 138 -4.24 -11.76 18.01
CA ASP A 138 -2.98 -12.02 18.73
C ASP A 138 -2.27 -10.71 19.11
N LEU A 139 -2.68 -9.56 18.56
CA LEU A 139 -2.08 -8.27 18.89
C LEU A 139 -2.33 -7.90 20.35
N ILE A 140 -1.26 -7.56 21.07
CA ILE A 140 -1.33 -7.09 22.46
C ILE A 140 -1.22 -5.56 22.46
N ILE A 141 -2.12 -4.86 23.16
CA ILE A 141 -2.10 -3.38 23.22
C ILE A 141 -1.79 -2.92 24.65
N ARG A 142 -0.53 -2.57 24.91
CA ARG A 142 -0.09 -2.18 26.26
C ARG A 142 0.60 -0.81 26.23
N GLY A 143 0.22 0.06 27.17
CA GLY A 143 0.80 1.41 27.26
C GLY A 143 0.60 2.27 26.00
N GLY A 144 -0.46 2.00 25.21
CA GLY A 144 -0.71 2.66 23.93
C GLY A 144 0.11 2.14 22.74
N ARG A 145 0.96 1.13 22.94
CA ARG A 145 1.81 0.51 21.91
C ARG A 145 1.23 -0.84 21.47
N ASN A 146 1.38 -1.13 20.18
CA ASN A 146 1.08 -2.42 19.59
C ASN A 146 2.29 -3.37 19.82
N ILE A 147 2.06 -4.49 20.51
CA ILE A 147 3.07 -5.52 20.81
C ILE A 147 2.74 -6.79 20.02
N TYR A 148 3.70 -7.28 19.25
CA TYR A 148 3.58 -8.49 18.43
C TYR A 148 4.15 -9.68 19.22
N PRO A 149 3.33 -10.65 19.66
CA PRO A 149 3.79 -11.73 20.52
C PRO A 149 4.98 -12.51 19.96
N TYR A 150 4.97 -12.74 18.64
CA TYR A 150 5.98 -13.54 17.96
C TYR A 150 7.42 -13.07 18.19
N GLU A 151 7.65 -11.75 18.25
CA GLU A 151 9.00 -11.21 18.50
C GLU A 151 9.52 -11.64 19.87
N LEU A 152 8.69 -11.50 20.91
CA LEU A 152 9.06 -11.90 22.26
C LEU A 152 9.15 -13.42 22.39
N GLU A 153 8.26 -14.17 21.75
CA GLU A 153 8.32 -15.63 21.69
C GLU A 153 9.63 -16.13 21.06
N GLN A 154 10.07 -15.49 19.98
CA GLN A 154 11.32 -15.81 19.32
C GLN A 154 12.52 -15.46 20.20
N ALA A 155 12.58 -14.24 20.74
CA ALA A 155 13.68 -13.79 21.59
C ALA A 155 13.83 -14.66 22.85
N VAL A 156 12.72 -14.96 23.54
CA VAL A 156 12.70 -15.88 24.70
C VAL A 156 13.06 -17.31 24.28
N GLY A 157 12.67 -17.73 23.08
CA GLY A 157 13.00 -19.04 22.54
C GLY A 157 14.48 -19.27 22.24
N GLU A 158 15.29 -18.22 22.12
CA GLU A 158 16.75 -18.31 21.95
C GLU A 158 17.49 -18.42 23.30
N ILE A 159 16.82 -18.22 24.44
CA ILE A 159 17.44 -18.34 25.77
C ILE A 159 17.84 -19.81 26.00
N PRO A 160 19.12 -20.09 26.36
CA PRO A 160 19.54 -21.44 26.71
C PRO A 160 18.66 -22.05 27.81
N SER A 161 18.24 -23.31 27.63
CA SER A 161 17.31 -24.04 28.51
C SER A 161 15.81 -23.72 28.34
N ILE A 162 15.44 -22.76 27.49
CA ILE A 162 14.08 -22.64 26.96
C ILE A 162 13.96 -23.45 25.67
N ARG A 163 12.84 -24.16 25.50
CA ARG A 163 12.62 -24.93 24.28
C ARG A 163 12.18 -24.01 23.14
N LYS A 164 13.03 -23.87 22.12
CA LYS A 164 12.75 -23.09 20.91
C LYS A 164 11.41 -23.46 20.28
N GLY A 165 10.62 -22.44 19.95
CA GLY A 165 9.27 -22.59 19.39
C GLY A 165 8.22 -23.10 20.38
N CYS A 166 8.51 -23.19 21.67
CA CYS A 166 7.56 -23.57 22.74
C CYS A 166 7.44 -22.46 23.79
N VAL A 167 7.25 -21.23 23.31
CA VAL A 167 7.01 -20.03 24.11
C VAL A 167 5.72 -19.39 23.62
N ALA A 168 4.74 -19.17 24.50
CA ALA A 168 3.49 -18.49 24.18
C ALA A 168 3.43 -17.15 24.92
N VAL A 169 3.17 -16.08 24.17
CA VAL A 169 2.99 -14.73 24.71
C VAL A 169 1.58 -14.25 24.41
N PHE A 170 0.87 -13.74 25.41
CA PHE A 170 -0.51 -13.28 25.28
C PHE A 170 -0.87 -12.22 26.31
N ALA A 171 -1.93 -11.45 26.02
CA ALA A 171 -2.58 -10.59 27.00
C ALA A 171 -3.64 -11.38 27.77
N SER A 172 -3.74 -11.15 29.08
CA SER A 172 -4.79 -11.68 29.95
C SER A 172 -5.28 -10.59 30.91
N SER A 173 -6.55 -10.61 31.30
CA SER A 173 -7.11 -9.59 32.19
C SER A 173 -6.73 -9.86 33.64
N ASP A 174 -6.30 -8.83 34.37
CA ASP A 174 -6.15 -8.87 35.82
C ASP A 174 -7.53 -9.01 36.49
N PRO A 175 -7.81 -10.10 37.23
CA PRO A 175 -9.11 -10.25 37.91
C PRO A 175 -9.38 -9.18 38.97
N ALA A 176 -8.33 -8.57 39.55
CA ALA A 176 -8.45 -7.60 40.63
C ALA A 176 -8.59 -6.15 40.13
N THR A 177 -7.93 -5.80 39.03
CA THR A 177 -7.86 -4.42 38.53
C THR A 177 -8.50 -4.22 37.16
N GLY A 178 -8.84 -5.30 36.45
CA GLY A 178 -9.36 -5.27 35.08
C GLY A 178 -8.35 -4.83 34.02
N SER A 179 -7.08 -4.56 34.40
CA SER A 179 -6.04 -4.14 33.46
C SER A 179 -5.48 -5.32 32.66
N GLU A 180 -5.06 -5.09 31.42
CA GLU A 180 -4.37 -6.10 30.61
C GLU A 180 -2.95 -6.39 31.16
N ARG A 181 -2.65 -7.68 31.37
CA ARG A 181 -1.36 -8.24 31.77
C ARG A 181 -0.69 -8.92 30.58
N LEU A 182 0.59 -8.67 30.37
CA LEU A 182 1.47 -9.39 29.46
C LEU A 182 1.99 -10.65 30.15
N VAL A 183 1.65 -11.82 29.61
CA VAL A 183 2.02 -13.12 30.18
C VAL A 183 2.94 -13.86 29.21
N VAL A 184 4.01 -14.44 29.74
CA VAL A 184 4.93 -15.32 29.00
C VAL A 184 4.85 -16.73 29.58
N VAL A 185 4.52 -17.71 28.76
CA VAL A 185 4.57 -19.14 29.12
C VAL A 185 5.68 -19.79 28.31
N ALA A 186 6.65 -20.41 28.97
CA ALA A 186 7.80 -21.02 28.30
C ALA A 186 8.10 -22.43 28.82
N GLU A 187 8.25 -23.39 27.91
CA GLU A 187 8.65 -24.76 28.28
C GLU A 187 10.14 -24.84 28.61
N THR A 188 10.47 -25.48 29.73
CA THR A 188 11.85 -25.74 30.14
C THR A 188 12.01 -27.12 30.78
N ARG A 189 13.24 -27.66 30.71
CA ARG A 189 13.65 -28.86 31.47
C ARG A 189 14.17 -28.52 32.88
N ALA A 190 14.36 -27.24 33.19
CA ALA A 190 14.88 -26.83 34.49
C ALA A 190 13.89 -27.12 35.61
N THR A 191 14.30 -27.96 36.57
CA THR A 191 13.51 -28.35 37.74
C THR A 191 13.97 -27.63 39.01
N GLN A 192 15.26 -27.30 39.12
CA GLN A 192 15.82 -26.64 40.30
C GLN A 192 15.25 -25.22 40.48
N PRO A 193 14.81 -24.82 41.69
CA PRO A 193 14.23 -23.50 41.95
C PRO A 193 15.12 -22.33 41.53
N GLU A 194 16.42 -22.38 41.84
CA GLU A 194 17.38 -21.33 41.48
C GLU A 194 17.59 -21.19 39.97
N ALA A 195 17.57 -22.31 39.24
CA ALA A 195 17.67 -22.29 37.77
C ALA A 195 16.40 -21.68 37.15
N ARG A 196 15.22 -22.01 37.70
CA ARG A 196 13.94 -21.44 37.27
C ARG A 196 13.86 -19.93 37.58
N GLU A 197 14.39 -19.48 38.71
CA GLU A 197 14.47 -18.05 39.04
C GLU A 197 15.37 -17.29 38.07
N ARG A 198 16.57 -17.82 37.79
CA ARG A 198 17.49 -17.24 36.80
C ARG A 198 16.87 -17.14 35.42
N LEU A 199 16.15 -18.17 34.97
CA LEU A 199 15.41 -18.13 33.70
C LEU A 199 14.32 -17.06 33.70
N ARG A 200 13.58 -16.91 34.80
CA ARG A 200 12.56 -15.86 34.93
C ARG A 200 13.15 -14.47 34.79
N GLN A 201 14.25 -14.20 35.49
CA GLN A 201 14.96 -12.93 35.41
C GLN A 201 15.50 -12.66 33.99
N HIS A 202 16.06 -13.68 33.33
CA HIS A 202 16.54 -13.56 31.95
C HIS A 202 15.39 -13.21 30.99
N ILE A 203 14.23 -13.85 31.12
CA ILE A 203 13.04 -13.54 30.32
C ILE A 203 12.57 -12.10 30.57
N GLN A 204 12.58 -11.64 31.83
CA GLN A 204 12.23 -10.27 32.16
C GLN A 204 13.17 -9.26 31.51
N ASN A 205 14.49 -9.49 31.57
CA ASN A 205 15.49 -8.62 30.95
C ASN A 205 15.32 -8.55 29.43
N VAL A 206 15.21 -9.71 28.76
CA VAL A 206 14.98 -9.77 27.30
C VAL A 206 13.71 -9.01 26.91
N SER A 207 12.66 -9.09 27.73
CA SER A 207 11.42 -8.36 27.47
C SER A 207 11.58 -6.85 27.65
N VAL A 208 12.32 -6.41 28.66
CA VAL A 208 12.65 -4.99 28.88
C VAL A 208 13.50 -4.44 27.73
N ASP A 209 14.52 -5.18 27.31
CA ASP A 209 15.41 -4.77 26.23
C ASP A 209 14.64 -4.66 24.90
N LEU A 210 13.77 -5.63 24.60
CA LEU A 210 13.03 -5.69 23.34
C LEU A 210 11.82 -4.76 23.29
N LEU A 211 11.01 -4.74 24.35
CA LEU A 211 9.71 -4.05 24.38
C LEU A 211 9.73 -2.75 25.20
N GLY A 212 10.79 -2.52 25.98
CA GLY A 212 10.85 -1.43 26.96
C GLY A 212 10.03 -1.72 28.22
N MET A 213 9.58 -2.96 28.42
CA MET A 213 8.76 -3.33 29.58
C MET A 213 8.85 -4.82 29.94
N PRO A 214 8.78 -5.17 31.23
CA PRO A 214 8.75 -6.56 31.65
C PRO A 214 7.35 -7.18 31.46
N PRO A 215 7.27 -8.51 31.32
CA PRO A 215 6.02 -9.23 31.45
C PRO A 215 5.53 -9.15 32.89
N ASP A 216 4.22 -9.15 33.07
CA ASP A 216 3.59 -9.13 34.39
C ASP A 216 3.67 -10.49 35.08
N ASP A 217 3.70 -11.56 34.28
CA ASP A 217 3.85 -12.93 34.76
C ASP A 217 4.67 -13.77 33.76
N VAL A 218 5.49 -14.65 34.32
CA VAL A 218 6.32 -15.61 33.58
C VAL A 218 6.09 -17.00 34.17
N ARG A 219 5.49 -17.88 33.37
CA ARG A 219 5.18 -19.26 33.73
C ARG A 219 6.14 -20.22 33.03
N LEU A 220 7.04 -20.82 33.81
CA LEU A 220 7.91 -21.88 33.34
C LEU A 220 7.20 -23.22 33.49
N THR A 221 6.90 -23.88 32.38
CA THR A 221 6.10 -25.12 32.36
C THR A 221 6.93 -26.33 31.95
N PRO A 222 6.50 -27.55 32.32
CA PRO A 222 7.09 -28.78 31.77
C PRO A 222 6.95 -28.87 30.26
N LEU A 223 7.67 -29.82 29.65
CA LEU A 223 7.56 -30.09 28.22
C LEU A 223 6.15 -30.56 27.84
N ARG A 224 5.71 -30.21 26.62
CA ARG A 224 4.41 -30.56 26.02
C ARG A 224 3.21 -29.82 26.61
N THR A 225 3.44 -28.77 27.42
CA THR A 225 2.38 -27.89 27.90
C THR A 225 1.93 -26.86 26.86
N VAL A 226 2.85 -26.34 26.03
CA VAL A 226 2.52 -25.35 24.99
C VAL A 226 1.85 -26.05 23.81
N LEU A 227 0.55 -25.83 23.67
CA LEU A 227 -0.32 -26.42 22.67
C LEU A 227 -0.04 -25.86 21.28
N LYS A 228 0.00 -26.77 20.29
CA LYS A 228 0.27 -26.42 18.89
C LYS A 228 -0.81 -26.99 17.96
N THR A 229 -0.96 -26.38 16.78
CA THR A 229 -1.72 -26.95 15.66
C THR A 229 -0.97 -28.12 15.02
N SER A 230 -1.63 -28.86 14.13
CA SER A 230 -0.98 -29.91 13.33
C SER A 230 0.19 -29.38 12.48
N SER A 231 0.15 -28.10 12.09
CA SER A 231 1.22 -27.38 11.40
C SER A 231 2.30 -26.82 12.34
N GLY A 232 2.23 -27.09 13.64
CA GLY A 232 3.22 -26.65 14.63
C GLY A 232 3.07 -25.21 15.13
N LYS A 233 2.02 -24.48 14.72
CA LYS A 233 1.76 -23.10 15.19
C LYS A 233 1.24 -23.09 16.63
N ILE A 234 1.68 -22.13 17.43
CA ILE A 234 1.28 -22.01 18.85
C ILE A 234 -0.20 -21.61 18.96
N ARG A 235 -0.96 -22.35 19.76
CA ARG A 235 -2.38 -22.07 20.05
C ARG A 235 -2.49 -21.11 21.25
N ARG A 236 -2.11 -19.84 21.06
CA ARG A 236 -2.06 -18.80 22.11
C ARG A 236 -3.36 -18.70 22.92
N ALA A 237 -4.51 -18.67 22.24
CA ALA A 237 -5.82 -18.59 22.90
C ALA A 237 -6.09 -19.78 23.85
N ALA A 238 -5.69 -21.00 23.47
CA ALA A 238 -5.87 -22.18 24.31
C ALA A 238 -4.91 -22.16 25.52
N ILE A 239 -3.69 -21.65 25.35
CA ILE A 239 -2.77 -21.46 26.48
C ILE A 239 -3.24 -20.35 27.42
N ARG A 240 -3.81 -19.26 26.88
CA ARG A 240 -4.41 -18.22 27.69
C ARG A 240 -5.56 -18.76 28.54
N GLU A 241 -6.43 -19.58 27.96
CA GLU A 241 -7.55 -20.20 28.69
C GLU A 241 -7.03 -21.11 29.83
N LEU A 242 -6.03 -21.94 29.57
CA LEU A 242 -5.40 -22.77 30.62
C LEU A 242 -4.73 -21.92 31.71
N TYR A 243 -4.12 -20.80 31.34
CA TYR A 243 -3.54 -19.85 32.29
C TYR A 243 -4.61 -19.20 33.17
N GLU A 244 -5.72 -18.75 32.57
CA GLU A 244 -6.83 -18.10 33.27
C GLU A 244 -7.57 -19.07 34.21
N GLN A 245 -7.54 -20.37 33.91
CA GLN A 245 -8.05 -21.44 34.78
C GLN A 245 -7.04 -21.90 35.86
N ASP A 246 -5.87 -21.24 35.98
CA ASP A 246 -4.73 -21.60 36.85
C ASP A 246 -4.21 -23.05 36.65
N ALA A 247 -4.50 -23.66 35.50
CA ALA A 247 -4.13 -25.03 35.15
C ALA A 247 -2.64 -25.19 34.76
N LEU A 248 -1.88 -24.08 34.70
CA LEU A 248 -0.46 -24.06 34.33
C LEU A 248 0.51 -23.96 35.53
N GLY A 249 -0.01 -24.01 36.77
CA GLY A 249 0.76 -23.94 38.03
C GLY A 249 1.21 -22.52 38.38
N ARG A 250 1.33 -22.18 39.69
CA ARG A 250 1.54 -20.80 40.19
C ARG A 250 2.89 -20.17 39.80
N GLY A 251 2.85 -18.93 39.31
CA GLY A 251 4.00 -18.09 38.94
C GLY A 251 4.27 -16.98 39.96
N GLY A 252 5.42 -16.31 39.84
CA GLY A 252 5.81 -15.18 40.69
C GLY A 252 5.28 -13.86 40.13
N ARG A 253 4.68 -13.02 40.99
CA ARG A 253 4.15 -11.69 40.61
C ARG A 253 5.27 -10.66 40.49
N ALA A 254 5.30 -9.87 39.41
CA ALA A 254 6.11 -8.67 39.33
C ALA A 254 5.47 -7.49 40.11
N ILE A 255 6.29 -6.70 40.79
CA ILE A 255 5.88 -5.63 41.71
C ILE A 255 5.42 -4.38 40.94
N TRP A 256 4.26 -3.85 41.35
CA TRP A 256 3.41 -2.81 40.72
C TRP A 256 3.99 -1.38 40.60
N VAL A 257 5.29 -1.14 40.83
CA VAL A 257 5.83 0.22 41.10
C VAL A 257 6.05 1.11 39.85
N GLN A 258 5.63 0.72 38.65
CA GLN A 258 5.79 1.58 37.44
C GLN A 258 4.51 1.96 36.69
N LEU A 259 3.33 1.70 37.25
CA LEU A 259 2.05 2.04 36.59
C LEU A 259 1.71 3.54 36.53
N THR A 260 2.35 4.39 37.35
CA THR A 260 2.02 5.82 37.39
C THR A 260 2.54 6.62 36.19
N ARG A 261 3.47 6.06 35.39
CA ARG A 261 4.00 6.71 34.17
C ARG A 261 3.27 6.33 32.88
N MET A 262 2.39 5.31 32.89
CA MET A 262 1.84 4.70 31.67
C MET A 262 0.36 5.02 31.39
N THR A 263 -0.42 5.45 32.38
CA THR A 263 -1.85 5.80 32.19
C THR A 263 -2.02 7.07 31.36
N LEU A 264 -1.15 8.07 31.54
CA LEU A 264 -1.17 9.32 30.77
C LEU A 264 -0.79 9.10 29.28
N VAL A 265 0.16 8.21 29.00
CA VAL A 265 0.60 7.88 27.63
C VAL A 265 -0.48 7.08 26.87
N SER A 266 -1.22 6.21 27.57
CA SER A 266 -2.27 5.38 27.00
C SER A 266 -3.50 6.19 26.58
N ALA A 267 -3.90 7.17 27.39
CA ALA A 267 -4.96 8.11 27.05
C ALA A 267 -4.57 9.01 25.87
N TRP A 268 -3.32 9.47 25.85
CA TRP A 268 -2.77 10.29 24.77
C TRP A 268 -2.73 9.57 23.42
N ALA A 269 -2.30 8.31 23.38
CA ALA A 269 -2.27 7.52 22.14
C ALA A 269 -3.68 7.24 21.57
N ARG A 270 -4.69 7.02 22.43
CA ARG A 270 -6.09 6.85 22.01
C ARG A 270 -6.69 8.17 21.52
N MET A 271 -6.35 9.28 22.16
CA MET A 271 -6.72 10.63 21.74
C MET A 271 -6.07 11.03 20.41
N GLN A 272 -4.80 10.67 20.18
CA GLN A 272 -4.11 10.89 18.90
C GLN A 272 -4.75 10.07 17.76
N ARG A 273 -5.20 8.83 18.00
CA ARG A 273 -5.93 8.02 17.00
C ARG A 273 -7.28 8.64 16.62
N LEU A 274 -8.05 9.11 17.60
CA LEU A 274 -9.32 9.80 17.37
C LEU A 274 -9.13 11.16 16.68
N GLY A 275 -8.16 11.96 17.11
CA GLY A 275 -7.84 13.25 16.51
C GLY A 275 -7.37 13.14 15.05
N ARG A 276 -6.59 12.10 14.72
CA ARG A 276 -6.14 11.83 13.34
C ARG A 276 -7.30 11.52 12.40
N ASN A 277 -8.30 10.77 12.87
CA ASN A 277 -9.49 10.43 12.09
C ASN A 277 -10.35 11.66 11.74
N VAL A 278 -10.43 12.62 12.66
CA VAL A 278 -11.10 13.91 12.42
C VAL A 278 -10.27 14.74 11.43
N GLY A 279 -8.95 14.81 11.61
CA GLY A 279 -8.05 15.53 10.71
C GLY A 279 -8.11 15.07 9.26
N GLU A 280 -8.18 13.75 9.01
CA GLU A 280 -8.29 13.21 7.65
C GLU A 280 -9.64 13.57 6.98
N ARG A 281 -10.75 13.57 7.73
CA ARG A 281 -12.07 13.98 7.22
C ARG A 281 -12.14 15.47 6.92
N LEU A 282 -11.62 16.29 7.84
CA LEU A 282 -11.52 17.73 7.66
C LEU A 282 -10.66 18.04 6.43
N PHE A 283 -9.55 17.33 6.24
CA PHE A 283 -8.72 17.49 5.05
C PHE A 283 -9.45 17.09 3.78
N ALA A 284 -10.13 15.95 3.75
CA ALA A 284 -10.88 15.52 2.57
C ALA A 284 -11.98 16.52 2.19
N GLY A 285 -12.73 17.01 3.18
CA GLY A 285 -13.72 18.07 2.99
C GLY A 285 -13.10 19.38 2.52
N TYR A 286 -11.97 19.77 3.10
CA TYR A 286 -11.18 20.94 2.67
C TYR A 286 -10.69 20.82 1.23
N ALA A 287 -10.12 19.67 0.84
CA ALA A 287 -9.61 19.44 -0.50
C ALA A 287 -10.73 19.52 -1.55
N TRP A 288 -11.91 18.94 -1.24
CA TRP A 288 -13.09 19.08 -2.10
C TRP A 288 -13.64 20.50 -2.14
N ALA A 289 -13.61 21.25 -1.03
CA ALA A 289 -14.01 22.65 -1.02
C ALA A 289 -13.07 23.51 -1.89
N VAL A 290 -11.75 23.31 -1.78
CA VAL A 290 -10.77 23.99 -2.63
C VAL A 290 -10.99 23.65 -4.10
N TYR A 291 -11.20 22.37 -4.44
CA TYR A 291 -11.51 21.96 -5.81
C TYR A 291 -12.84 22.58 -6.29
N GLY A 292 -13.88 22.55 -5.47
CA GLY A 292 -15.20 23.11 -5.76
C GLY A 292 -15.18 24.62 -5.99
N VAL A 293 -14.24 25.34 -5.36
CA VAL A 293 -14.00 26.76 -5.63
C VAL A 293 -13.19 26.93 -6.93
N LEU A 294 -12.08 26.23 -7.10
CA LEU A 294 -11.17 26.45 -8.25
C LEU A 294 -11.73 25.96 -9.58
N ALA A 295 -12.45 24.83 -9.59
CA ALA A 295 -12.89 24.18 -10.82
C ALA A 295 -13.87 25.04 -11.64
N PRO A 296 -14.91 25.68 -11.06
CA PRO A 296 -15.81 26.56 -11.81
C PRO A 296 -15.11 27.76 -12.46
N PHE A 297 -14.19 28.42 -11.76
CA PHE A 297 -13.45 29.56 -12.33
C PHE A 297 -12.51 29.11 -13.45
N THR A 298 -11.83 27.98 -13.26
CA THR A 298 -10.96 27.40 -14.29
C THR A 298 -11.78 27.00 -15.52
N TRP A 299 -12.93 26.35 -15.30
CA TRP A 299 -13.86 25.97 -16.35
C TRP A 299 -14.34 27.20 -17.15
N LEU A 300 -14.81 28.23 -16.45
CA LEU A 300 -15.30 29.46 -17.06
C LEU A 300 -14.19 30.18 -17.84
N GLY A 301 -12.99 30.26 -17.27
CA GLY A 301 -11.84 30.87 -17.95
C GLY A 301 -11.43 30.11 -19.20
N ILE A 302 -11.40 28.77 -19.17
CA ILE A 302 -11.14 27.95 -20.38
C ILE A 302 -12.23 28.20 -21.44
N MET A 303 -13.48 28.46 -21.02
CA MET A 303 -14.58 28.74 -21.93
C MET A 303 -14.54 30.14 -22.55
N ILE A 304 -13.99 31.14 -21.85
CA ILE A 304 -14.00 32.53 -22.32
C ILE A 304 -12.71 32.88 -23.07
N LEU A 305 -11.56 32.36 -22.63
CA LEU A 305 -10.27 32.76 -23.17
C LEU A 305 -10.14 32.38 -24.66
N PRO A 306 -9.73 33.32 -25.55
CA PRO A 306 -9.71 33.08 -26.99
C PRO A 306 -8.49 32.26 -27.44
N LYS A 307 -7.33 32.45 -26.81
CA LYS A 307 -6.06 31.81 -27.22
C LYS A 307 -5.83 30.48 -26.51
N PRO A 308 -5.43 29.40 -27.21
CA PRO A 308 -5.09 28.12 -26.60
C PRO A 308 -4.02 28.24 -25.51
N GLU A 309 -3.01 29.08 -25.73
CA GLU A 309 -1.92 29.29 -24.77
C GLU A 309 -2.41 29.85 -23.43
N TRP A 310 -3.39 30.74 -23.46
CA TRP A 310 -3.97 31.31 -22.24
C TRP A 310 -4.81 30.29 -21.47
N ARG A 311 -5.52 29.41 -22.19
CA ARG A 311 -6.28 28.31 -21.56
C ARG A 311 -5.32 27.32 -20.88
N TRP A 312 -4.20 27.00 -21.51
CA TRP A 312 -3.15 26.16 -20.94
C TRP A 312 -2.48 26.80 -19.73
N ALA A 313 -2.12 28.08 -19.82
CA ALA A 313 -1.54 28.82 -18.70
C ALA A 313 -2.50 28.85 -17.49
N LEU A 314 -3.80 29.07 -17.74
CA LEU A 314 -4.84 29.03 -16.71
C LEU A 314 -4.96 27.63 -16.09
N ALA A 315 -5.07 26.58 -16.90
CA ALA A 315 -5.19 25.20 -16.42
C ALA A 315 -3.96 24.76 -15.60
N ARG A 316 -2.76 25.13 -16.05
CA ARG A 316 -1.49 24.90 -15.33
C ARG A 316 -1.48 25.65 -14.00
N MET A 317 -1.83 26.94 -14.01
CA MET A 317 -1.88 27.76 -12.80
C MET A 317 -2.87 27.19 -11.78
N ALA A 318 -4.08 26.83 -12.22
CA ALA A 318 -5.10 26.22 -11.38
C ALA A 318 -4.64 24.89 -10.78
N SER A 319 -4.00 24.03 -11.58
CA SER A 319 -3.45 22.75 -11.11
C SER A 319 -2.34 22.94 -10.06
N ARG A 320 -1.45 23.92 -10.26
CA ARG A 320 -0.40 24.27 -9.28
C ARG A 320 -0.98 24.90 -8.02
N LEU A 321 -2.03 25.71 -8.15
CA LEU A 321 -2.72 26.32 -7.01
C LEU A 321 -3.44 25.25 -6.18
N LEU A 322 -4.12 24.31 -6.82
CA LEU A 322 -4.74 23.16 -6.16
C LEU A 322 -3.71 22.33 -5.41
N ALA A 323 -2.57 22.02 -6.03
CA ALA A 323 -1.48 21.29 -5.38
C ALA A 323 -0.94 22.05 -4.15
N ARG A 324 -0.69 23.37 -4.27
CA ARG A 324 -0.21 24.21 -3.16
C ARG A 324 -1.24 24.32 -2.03
N ALA A 325 -2.50 24.60 -2.34
CA ALA A 325 -3.57 24.75 -1.36
C ALA A 325 -3.79 23.43 -0.58
N THR A 326 -3.72 22.28 -1.27
CA THR A 326 -3.86 20.97 -0.62
C THR A 326 -2.60 20.49 0.10
N GLY A 327 -1.49 21.24 0.05
CA GLY A 327 -0.21 20.85 0.63
C GLY A 327 0.43 19.65 -0.07
N THR A 328 0.08 19.42 -1.34
CA THR A 328 0.62 18.34 -2.16
C THR A 328 1.95 18.77 -2.76
N SER A 329 3.06 18.18 -2.30
CA SER A 329 4.38 18.47 -2.85
C SER A 329 4.57 17.76 -4.18
N LEU A 330 4.86 18.52 -5.25
CA LEU A 330 5.18 17.99 -6.57
C LEU A 330 6.67 18.16 -6.85
N THR A 331 7.39 17.05 -6.98
CA THR A 331 8.78 17.01 -7.41
C THR A 331 8.84 16.60 -8.88
N VAL A 332 9.60 17.33 -9.70
CA VAL A 332 9.78 17.02 -11.12
C VAL A 332 11.27 16.84 -11.39
N ARG A 333 11.64 15.76 -12.06
CA ARG A 333 13.03 15.41 -12.42
C ARG A 333 13.14 15.13 -13.92
N GLY A 334 14.29 15.42 -14.51
CA GLY A 334 14.60 15.07 -15.90
C GLY A 334 13.92 15.92 -16.96
N LEU A 335 13.47 17.14 -16.63
CA LEU A 335 12.81 18.03 -17.61
C LEU A 335 13.74 18.38 -18.78
N GLU A 336 15.06 18.38 -18.55
CA GLU A 336 16.11 18.54 -19.55
C GLU A 336 16.09 17.46 -20.64
N HIS A 337 15.48 16.31 -20.38
CA HIS A 337 15.33 15.22 -21.35
C HIS A 337 14.16 15.41 -22.32
N LEU A 338 13.28 16.40 -22.10
CA LEU A 338 12.21 16.72 -23.05
C LEU A 338 12.81 17.28 -24.34
N PRO A 339 12.49 16.69 -25.51
CA PRO A 339 12.95 17.22 -26.79
C PRO A 339 12.49 18.67 -27.01
N ALA A 340 13.36 19.50 -27.58
CA ALA A 340 13.01 20.87 -27.96
C ALA A 340 11.96 20.88 -29.09
N GLY A 341 12.07 19.96 -30.05
CA GLY A 341 11.12 19.77 -31.15
C GLY A 341 9.84 19.04 -30.75
N ALA A 342 9.00 18.70 -31.74
CA ALA A 342 7.80 17.90 -31.53
C ALA A 342 8.15 16.52 -30.93
N CYS A 343 7.36 16.03 -29.98
CA CYS A 343 7.55 14.71 -29.39
C CYS A 343 6.24 14.09 -28.92
N ILE A 344 6.25 12.78 -28.72
CA ILE A 344 5.15 12.03 -28.13
C ILE A 344 5.50 11.72 -26.68
N LEU A 345 4.74 12.30 -25.74
CA LEU A 345 4.87 12.03 -24.32
C LEU A 345 4.02 10.83 -23.94
N VAL A 346 4.63 9.85 -23.26
CA VAL A 346 3.95 8.63 -22.82
C VAL A 346 4.10 8.50 -21.31
N ALA A 347 2.98 8.46 -20.59
CA ALA A 347 2.97 8.36 -19.13
C ALA A 347 2.15 7.19 -18.59
N ASN A 348 2.54 6.60 -17.46
CA ASN A 348 1.68 5.64 -16.75
C ASN A 348 0.41 6.33 -16.22
N HIS A 349 -0.63 5.54 -15.99
CA HIS A 349 -1.96 5.95 -15.59
C HIS A 349 -2.43 5.14 -14.38
N SER A 350 -2.49 5.77 -13.22
CA SER A 350 -2.88 5.15 -11.93
C SER A 350 -4.05 5.87 -11.24
N SER A 351 -4.39 7.10 -11.65
CA SER A 351 -5.40 7.93 -11.02
C SER A 351 -6.01 8.97 -11.98
N PHE A 352 -7.20 9.47 -11.65
CA PHE A 352 -7.77 10.66 -12.31
C PHE A 352 -6.92 11.93 -12.13
N LEU A 353 -6.01 11.94 -11.15
CA LEU A 353 -5.11 13.08 -10.92
C LEU A 353 -3.98 13.18 -11.96
N ASP A 354 -3.66 12.11 -12.68
CA ASP A 354 -2.46 12.05 -13.53
C ASP A 354 -2.40 13.16 -14.58
N ALA A 355 -3.51 13.46 -15.24
CA ALA A 355 -3.59 14.54 -16.23
C ALA A 355 -3.34 15.93 -15.60
N TYR A 356 -3.86 16.18 -14.40
CA TYR A 356 -3.61 17.42 -13.66
C TYR A 356 -2.15 17.53 -13.20
N VAL A 357 -1.55 16.40 -12.82
CA VAL A 357 -0.15 16.34 -12.40
C VAL A 357 0.78 16.64 -13.58
N LEU A 358 0.55 16.03 -14.75
CA LEU A 358 1.33 16.34 -15.94
C LEU A 358 1.14 17.79 -16.40
N MET A 359 -0.08 18.32 -16.33
CA MET A 359 -0.40 19.73 -16.60
C MET A 359 0.40 20.68 -15.69
N ALA A 360 0.55 20.34 -14.40
CA ALA A 360 1.31 21.13 -13.45
C ALA A 360 2.84 20.99 -13.61
N ALA A 361 3.31 19.82 -14.00
CA ALA A 361 4.72 19.46 -14.10
C ALA A 361 5.37 19.94 -15.41
N ILE A 362 4.81 19.56 -16.56
CA ILE A 362 5.47 19.68 -17.87
C ILE A 362 5.25 21.07 -18.47
N PRO A 363 6.27 21.93 -18.63
CA PRO A 363 6.14 23.34 -19.06
C PRO A 363 5.89 23.51 -20.56
N ARG A 364 5.07 22.65 -21.15
CA ARG A 364 4.78 22.64 -22.60
C ARG A 364 3.35 22.16 -22.85
N HIS A 365 2.76 22.63 -23.95
CA HIS A 365 1.41 22.24 -24.34
C HIS A 365 1.45 20.89 -25.05
N PHE A 366 0.61 19.96 -24.60
CA PHE A 366 0.48 18.63 -25.19
C PHE A 366 -0.98 18.37 -25.52
N HIS A 367 -1.27 17.94 -26.74
CA HIS A 367 -2.61 17.48 -27.09
C HIS A 367 -2.78 16.08 -26.51
N TYR A 368 -3.43 15.98 -25.36
CA TYR A 368 -3.65 14.71 -24.69
C TYR A 368 -4.68 13.88 -25.44
N VAL A 369 -4.44 12.58 -25.51
CA VAL A 369 -5.39 11.62 -26.07
C VAL A 369 -6.26 11.06 -24.95
N ALA A 370 -7.57 11.27 -25.02
CA ALA A 370 -8.54 10.90 -24.00
C ALA A 370 -9.61 9.93 -24.50
N LYS A 371 -10.28 9.27 -23.55
CA LYS A 371 -11.43 8.38 -23.78
C LYS A 371 -12.59 9.12 -24.43
N ARG A 372 -13.14 8.60 -25.53
CA ARG A 372 -14.28 9.21 -26.23
C ARG A 372 -15.56 9.25 -25.38
N GLU A 373 -15.71 8.32 -24.44
CA GLU A 373 -16.83 8.29 -23.47
C GLU A 373 -16.90 9.57 -22.61
N LEU A 374 -15.80 10.34 -22.51
CA LEU A 374 -15.81 11.64 -21.85
C LEU A 374 -16.61 12.70 -22.62
N LEU A 375 -16.95 12.46 -23.90
CA LEU A 375 -17.82 13.32 -24.69
C LEU A 375 -19.27 13.28 -24.20
N ASP A 376 -19.69 12.20 -23.52
CA ASP A 376 -21.05 12.04 -23.02
C ASP A 376 -21.38 13.08 -21.95
N ASN A 377 -20.36 13.52 -21.20
CA ASN A 377 -20.50 14.59 -20.22
C ASN A 377 -20.00 15.93 -20.77
N HIS A 378 -20.96 16.75 -21.26
CA HIS A 378 -20.70 18.08 -21.83
C HIS A 378 -19.94 19.03 -20.90
N TRP A 379 -20.06 18.88 -19.58
CA TRP A 379 -19.32 19.70 -18.61
C TRP A 379 -17.83 19.41 -18.59
N ILE A 380 -17.43 18.19 -18.95
CA ILE A 380 -16.04 17.75 -19.05
C ILE A 380 -15.53 17.89 -20.49
N ALA A 381 -16.34 17.48 -21.46
CA ALA A 381 -15.99 17.44 -22.87
C ALA A 381 -15.57 18.81 -23.43
N ARG A 382 -16.37 19.86 -23.21
CA ARG A 382 -16.13 21.19 -23.79
C ARG A 382 -14.81 21.84 -23.33
N PRO A 383 -14.47 21.86 -22.03
CA PRO A 383 -13.15 22.29 -21.57
C PRO A 383 -12.01 21.51 -22.21
N LEU A 384 -12.11 20.18 -22.23
CA LEU A 384 -11.08 19.31 -22.80
C LEU A 384 -10.86 19.59 -24.30
N GLN A 385 -11.94 19.77 -25.07
CA GLN A 385 -11.85 20.18 -26.47
C GLN A 385 -11.16 21.54 -26.63
N ARG A 386 -11.49 22.52 -25.78
CA ARG A 386 -10.91 23.87 -25.86
C ARG A 386 -9.44 23.95 -25.47
N ILE A 387 -8.93 23.01 -24.68
CA ILE A 387 -7.50 22.87 -24.41
C ILE A 387 -6.78 21.98 -25.45
N GLY A 388 -7.47 21.47 -26.47
CA GLY A 388 -6.87 20.69 -27.56
C GLY A 388 -6.75 19.19 -27.25
N THR A 389 -7.60 18.63 -26.39
CA THR A 389 -7.63 17.18 -26.15
C THR A 389 -8.20 16.45 -27.36
N LEU A 390 -7.52 15.40 -27.82
CA LEU A 390 -7.98 14.53 -28.91
C LEU A 390 -8.73 13.34 -28.30
N PHE A 391 -9.92 13.02 -28.80
CA PHE A 391 -10.74 11.92 -28.29
C PHE A 391 -10.62 10.71 -29.22
N VAL A 392 -10.34 9.54 -28.68
CA VAL A 392 -10.17 8.30 -29.46
C VAL A 392 -11.06 7.18 -28.93
N GLU A 393 -11.78 6.52 -29.83
CA GLU A 393 -12.69 5.39 -29.62
C GLU A 393 -11.92 4.06 -29.57
N ARG A 394 -12.28 3.17 -28.65
CA ARG A 394 -11.42 2.05 -28.22
C ARG A 394 -11.98 0.65 -28.50
N PHE A 395 -13.22 0.58 -28.97
CA PHE A 395 -13.97 -0.66 -29.15
C PHE A 395 -14.34 -0.96 -30.61
N ASP A 396 -14.02 -0.06 -31.55
CA ASP A 396 -14.32 -0.22 -32.98
C ASP A 396 -13.03 -0.22 -33.82
N MET A 397 -12.67 -1.39 -34.35
CA MET A 397 -11.43 -1.63 -35.11
C MET A 397 -11.34 -0.79 -36.40
N GLN A 398 -12.47 -0.44 -37.04
CA GLN A 398 -12.44 0.34 -38.28
C GLN A 398 -12.25 1.83 -38.02
N ARG A 399 -12.94 2.38 -37.01
CA ARG A 399 -12.79 3.80 -36.62
C ARG A 399 -11.47 4.11 -35.91
N SER A 400 -10.89 3.12 -35.23
CA SER A 400 -9.57 3.26 -34.58
C SER A 400 -8.45 3.58 -35.58
N VAL A 401 -8.53 3.11 -36.83
CA VAL A 401 -7.54 3.40 -37.88
C VAL A 401 -7.60 4.86 -38.33
N GLU A 402 -8.79 5.42 -38.51
CA GLU A 402 -8.97 6.79 -38.98
C GLU A 402 -8.65 7.84 -37.90
N GLU A 403 -8.98 7.55 -36.64
CA GLU A 403 -8.59 8.39 -35.50
C GLU A 403 -7.10 8.26 -35.18
N ALA A 404 -6.49 7.07 -35.33
CA ALA A 404 -5.04 6.90 -35.26
C ALA A 404 -4.31 7.66 -36.37
N ARG A 405 -4.92 7.77 -37.57
CA ARG A 405 -4.39 8.58 -38.66
C ARG A 405 -4.40 10.07 -38.32
N LYS A 406 -5.47 10.60 -37.71
CA LYS A 406 -5.50 12.00 -37.23
C LYS A 406 -4.41 12.29 -36.20
N VAL A 407 -4.15 11.32 -35.33
CA VAL A 407 -3.07 11.39 -34.34
C VAL A 407 -1.70 11.40 -35.02
N ALA A 408 -1.49 10.54 -36.02
CA ALA A 408 -0.25 10.51 -36.81
C ALA A 408 -0.06 11.80 -37.64
N GLU A 409 -1.13 12.35 -38.23
CA GLU A 409 -1.14 13.62 -38.95
C GLU A 409 -0.81 14.81 -38.04
N ALA A 410 -1.36 14.84 -36.82
CA ALA A 410 -1.01 15.85 -35.81
C ALA A 410 0.46 15.77 -35.40
N ALA A 411 1.00 14.56 -35.23
CA ALA A 411 2.42 14.35 -34.97
C ALA A 411 3.31 14.80 -36.16
N HIS A 412 2.91 14.50 -37.40
CA HIS A 412 3.59 14.98 -38.61
C HIS A 412 3.57 16.50 -38.75
N ALA A 413 2.47 17.13 -38.32
CA ALA A 413 2.35 18.59 -38.27
C ALA A 413 3.20 19.24 -37.16
N GLY A 414 4.06 18.47 -36.48
CA GLY A 414 4.97 18.96 -35.44
C GLY A 414 4.27 19.23 -34.11
N GLN A 415 3.06 18.72 -33.89
CA GLN A 415 2.37 18.88 -32.61
C GLN A 415 2.90 17.88 -31.59
N SER A 416 3.03 18.33 -30.34
CA SER A 416 3.39 17.44 -29.24
C SER A 416 2.13 16.79 -28.66
N LEU A 417 2.17 15.46 -28.54
CA LEU A 417 1.01 14.64 -28.16
C LEU A 417 1.27 13.93 -26.83
N GLY A 418 0.26 13.83 -25.97
CA GLY A 418 0.36 13.16 -24.67
C GLY A 418 -0.52 11.93 -24.58
N PHE A 419 0.04 10.80 -24.15
CA PHE A 419 -0.65 9.52 -24.07
C PHE A 419 -0.53 8.86 -22.71
N PHE A 420 -1.64 8.24 -22.30
CA PHE A 420 -1.70 7.22 -21.26
C PHE A 420 -1.93 5.86 -21.95
N PRO A 421 -0.88 5.13 -22.34
CA PRO A 421 -0.98 3.98 -23.23
C PRO A 421 -1.66 2.77 -22.58
N GLU A 422 -1.75 2.72 -21.25
CA GLU A 422 -2.57 1.73 -20.51
C GLU A 422 -4.05 1.85 -20.88
N GLY A 423 -4.47 3.05 -21.29
CA GLY A 423 -5.84 3.41 -21.63
C GLY A 423 -6.77 3.46 -20.42
N THR A 424 -6.56 2.64 -19.41
CA THR A 424 -7.35 2.62 -18.19
C THR A 424 -6.44 2.48 -16.99
N PHE A 425 -7.00 2.55 -15.79
CA PHE A 425 -6.28 2.26 -14.56
C PHE A 425 -7.18 1.42 -13.67
N LYS A 426 -6.59 0.51 -12.90
CA LYS A 426 -7.28 -0.33 -11.92
C LYS A 426 -7.14 0.25 -10.52
N ARG A 427 -7.89 -0.28 -9.56
CA ARG A 427 -7.74 0.10 -8.13
C ARG A 427 -6.42 -0.41 -7.54
N MET A 428 -6.03 -1.64 -7.88
CA MET A 428 -4.82 -2.28 -7.40
C MET A 428 -3.56 -1.67 -8.05
N PRO A 429 -2.42 -1.63 -7.32
CA PRO A 429 -1.13 -1.27 -7.91
C PRO A 429 -0.75 -2.20 -9.05
N GLY A 430 -0.17 -1.65 -10.11
CA GLY A 430 0.37 -2.39 -11.24
C GLY A 430 0.32 -1.58 -12.53
N LEU A 431 1.43 -1.58 -13.27
CA LEU A 431 1.53 -1.00 -14.61
C LEU A 431 0.90 -1.95 -15.63
N LEU A 432 -0.18 -1.51 -16.28
CA LEU A 432 -0.90 -2.32 -17.26
C LEU A 432 -0.14 -2.44 -18.59
N SER A 433 -0.70 -3.22 -19.51
CA SER A 433 -0.18 -3.36 -20.87
C SER A 433 -0.35 -2.04 -21.64
N PHE A 434 0.67 -1.73 -22.45
CA PHE A 434 0.67 -0.52 -23.26
C PHE A 434 0.03 -0.79 -24.62
N ARG A 435 -0.99 0.00 -24.97
CA ARG A 435 -1.63 -0.06 -26.28
C ARG A 435 -0.74 0.56 -27.36
N MET A 436 -0.88 0.07 -28.59
CA MET A 436 0.01 0.41 -29.70
C MET A 436 -0.16 1.82 -30.28
N GLY A 437 -1.30 2.48 -30.09
CA GLY A 437 -1.64 3.72 -30.80
C GLY A 437 -0.59 4.83 -30.71
N ALA A 438 -0.06 5.11 -29.52
CA ALA A 438 0.97 6.13 -29.31
C ALA A 438 2.27 5.79 -30.06
N PHE A 439 2.66 4.52 -30.06
CA PHE A 439 3.92 4.04 -30.62
C PHE A 439 3.86 3.91 -32.15
N MET A 440 2.70 3.56 -32.70
CA MET A 440 2.45 3.61 -34.13
C MET A 440 2.52 5.04 -34.66
N ALA A 441 1.88 5.98 -33.96
CA ALA A 441 1.96 7.40 -34.33
C ALA A 441 3.40 7.94 -34.26
N ALA A 442 4.17 7.53 -33.25
CA ALA A 442 5.58 7.89 -33.12
C ALA A 442 6.43 7.35 -34.28
N ALA A 443 6.29 6.05 -34.57
CA ALA A 443 7.03 5.38 -35.64
C ALA A 443 6.75 6.01 -37.01
N GLN A 444 5.47 6.18 -37.35
CA GLN A 444 5.06 6.76 -38.64
C GLN A 444 5.51 8.22 -38.79
N ALA A 445 5.48 9.02 -37.71
CA ALA A 445 5.91 10.41 -37.74
C ALA A 445 7.42 10.61 -37.58
N GLY A 446 8.19 9.55 -37.35
CA GLY A 446 9.60 9.66 -36.97
C GLY A 446 9.81 10.49 -35.69
N ALA A 447 8.80 10.55 -34.81
CA ALA A 447 8.79 11.45 -33.66
C ALA A 447 9.38 10.76 -32.42
N PRO A 448 10.26 11.42 -31.65
CA PRO A 448 10.80 10.87 -30.42
C PRO A 448 9.70 10.65 -29.37
N VAL A 449 9.78 9.53 -28.65
CA VAL A 449 8.89 9.22 -27.51
C VAL A 449 9.59 9.56 -26.20
N ALA A 450 9.01 10.47 -25.41
CA ALA A 450 9.50 10.83 -24.07
C ALA A 450 8.75 10.00 -23.00
N PRO A 451 9.40 9.04 -22.33
CA PRO A 451 8.79 8.30 -21.23
C PRO A 451 8.66 9.20 -20.00
N VAL A 452 7.49 9.19 -19.38
CA VAL A 452 7.21 9.95 -18.16
C VAL A 452 6.61 9.03 -17.11
N THR A 453 7.24 8.99 -15.94
CA THR A 453 6.76 8.19 -14.81
C THR A 453 6.10 9.12 -13.79
N ILE A 454 4.88 8.79 -13.39
CA ILE A 454 4.09 9.46 -12.35
C ILE A 454 4.02 8.52 -11.14
N ARG A 455 4.35 9.05 -9.95
CA ARG A 455 4.23 8.35 -8.66
C ARG A 455 3.33 9.11 -7.68
N GLY A 456 2.65 8.35 -6.82
CA GLY A 456 1.92 8.86 -5.65
C GLY A 456 0.50 9.35 -5.91
N THR A 457 0.06 9.47 -7.17
CA THR A 457 -1.32 9.88 -7.49
C THR A 457 -2.36 8.86 -7.01
N ARG A 458 -2.05 7.56 -7.08
CA ARG A 458 -2.88 6.46 -6.53
C ARG A 458 -3.10 6.57 -5.02
N ASP A 459 -2.08 6.95 -4.26
CA ASP A 459 -2.16 7.08 -2.80
C ASP A 459 -2.97 8.30 -2.37
N ILE A 460 -2.96 9.36 -3.19
CA ILE A 460 -3.78 10.55 -2.98
C ILE A 460 -5.24 10.27 -3.33
N LEU A 461 -5.51 9.70 -4.49
CA LEU A 461 -6.86 9.41 -4.97
C LEU A 461 -6.89 8.14 -5.83
N ARG A 462 -7.26 7.03 -5.19
CA ARG A 462 -7.33 5.70 -5.79
C ARG A 462 -8.60 5.52 -6.63
N ALA A 463 -8.55 4.66 -7.65
CA ALA A 463 -9.72 4.36 -8.48
C ALA A 463 -10.91 3.86 -7.64
N GLY A 464 -12.09 4.44 -7.85
CA GLY A 464 -13.31 4.12 -7.09
C GLY A 464 -13.40 4.74 -5.69
N SER A 465 -12.39 5.50 -5.27
CA SER A 465 -12.43 6.28 -4.02
C SER A 465 -12.72 7.75 -4.31
N TRP A 466 -13.55 8.36 -3.47
CA TRP A 466 -13.82 9.81 -3.46
C TRP A 466 -13.14 10.53 -2.29
N PHE A 467 -12.22 9.85 -1.59
CA PHE A 467 -11.60 10.35 -0.37
C PHE A 467 -10.14 10.75 -0.63
N PRO A 468 -9.85 12.04 -0.93
CA PRO A 468 -8.49 12.50 -1.19
C PRO A 468 -7.64 12.51 0.08
N ARG A 469 -6.38 12.11 -0.05
CA ARG A 469 -5.38 12.09 1.04
C ARG A 469 -4.24 13.04 0.75
N ARG A 470 -3.53 13.46 1.81
CA ARG A 470 -2.25 14.13 1.63
C ARG A 470 -1.23 13.14 1.11
N GLY A 471 -0.46 13.54 0.11
CA GLY A 471 0.57 12.70 -0.48
C GLY A 471 1.65 13.54 -1.15
N ARG A 472 2.70 12.85 -1.58
CA ARG A 472 3.79 13.42 -2.36
C ARG A 472 3.67 12.91 -3.79
N LEU A 473 3.92 13.79 -4.74
CA LEU A 473 3.91 13.48 -6.15
C LEU A 473 5.33 13.59 -6.70
N GLU A 474 5.70 12.63 -7.53
CA GLU A 474 6.94 12.65 -8.29
C GLU A 474 6.63 12.42 -9.77
N VAL A 475 7.19 13.28 -10.62
CA VAL A 475 7.17 13.14 -12.08
C VAL A 475 8.61 13.01 -12.56
N ILE A 476 8.93 11.91 -13.20
CA ILE A 476 10.27 11.59 -13.71
C ILE A 476 10.17 11.56 -15.24
N VAL A 477 10.87 12.47 -15.91
CA VAL A 477 10.97 12.52 -17.36
C VAL A 477 12.29 11.90 -17.78
N GLU A 478 12.22 10.87 -18.61
CA GLU A 478 13.38 10.09 -19.04
C GLU A 478 13.83 10.47 -20.46
N ALA A 479 15.05 10.07 -20.81
CA ALA A 479 15.60 10.29 -22.15
C ALA A 479 14.66 9.77 -23.24
N SER A 480 14.41 10.59 -24.25
CA SER A 480 13.51 10.23 -25.34
C SER A 480 14.08 9.09 -26.19
N ILE A 481 13.23 8.15 -26.56
CA ILE A 481 13.59 7.00 -27.39
C ILE A 481 13.13 7.28 -28.82
N GLN A 482 14.06 7.17 -29.77
CA GLN A 482 13.77 7.35 -31.18
C GLN A 482 13.19 6.07 -31.80
N PRO A 483 12.20 6.18 -32.71
CA PRO A 483 11.77 5.03 -33.51
C PRO A 483 12.91 4.55 -34.41
N THR A 484 13.01 3.23 -34.60
CA THR A 484 14.03 2.59 -35.46
C THR A 484 13.52 2.30 -36.88
N GLY A 485 12.33 2.79 -37.21
CA GLY A 485 11.60 2.56 -38.45
C GLY A 485 10.16 3.08 -38.32
N ASP A 486 9.39 2.96 -39.39
CA ASP A 486 8.00 3.43 -39.52
C ASP A 486 6.97 2.28 -39.51
N ASP A 487 7.44 1.04 -39.38
CA ASP A 487 6.64 -0.17 -39.44
C ASP A 487 6.10 -0.61 -38.08
N TRP A 488 5.21 -1.61 -38.10
CA TRP A 488 4.65 -2.20 -36.87
C TRP A 488 5.75 -2.76 -35.95
N SER A 489 6.81 -3.35 -36.51
CA SER A 489 7.89 -3.94 -35.72
C SER A 489 8.68 -2.88 -34.95
N ALA A 490 8.96 -1.72 -35.56
CA ALA A 490 9.57 -0.58 -34.90
C ALA A 490 8.70 -0.03 -33.77
N ALA A 491 7.38 0.08 -33.99
CA ALA A 491 6.44 0.50 -32.95
C ALA A 491 6.41 -0.46 -31.76
N VAL A 492 6.48 -1.78 -31.99
CA VAL A 492 6.52 -2.79 -30.90
C VAL A 492 7.79 -2.65 -30.07
N ARG A 493 8.96 -2.56 -30.73
CA ARG A 493 10.25 -2.33 -30.04
C ARG A 493 10.22 -1.06 -29.21
N LEU A 494 9.64 0.01 -29.77
CA LEU A 494 9.50 1.30 -29.10
C LEU A 494 8.58 1.21 -27.87
N ARG A 495 7.42 0.55 -28.00
CA ARG A 495 6.51 0.27 -26.87
C ARG A 495 7.23 -0.44 -25.73
N ASP A 496 7.91 -1.54 -26.05
CA ASP A 496 8.52 -2.40 -25.04
C ASP A 496 9.68 -1.68 -24.33
N ALA A 497 10.49 -0.92 -25.08
CA ALA A 497 11.55 -0.08 -24.52
C ALA A 497 10.99 1.00 -23.58
N VAL A 498 9.97 1.74 -24.01
CA VAL A 498 9.34 2.81 -23.21
C VAL A 498 8.67 2.22 -21.98
N ARG A 499 7.93 1.11 -22.12
CA ARG A 499 7.28 0.42 -21.00
C ARG A 499 8.30 -0.06 -19.97
N ALA A 500 9.41 -0.64 -20.42
CA ALA A 500 10.47 -1.11 -19.52
C ALA A 500 11.08 0.04 -18.71
N VAL A 501 11.27 1.23 -19.31
CA VAL A 501 11.73 2.43 -18.58
C VAL A 501 10.72 2.83 -17.50
N ILE A 502 9.45 2.95 -17.87
CA ILE A 502 8.39 3.37 -16.94
C ILE A 502 8.21 2.33 -15.82
N LEU A 503 8.26 1.04 -16.13
CA LEU A 503 8.11 -0.04 -15.15
C LEU A 503 9.22 -0.02 -14.10
N ARG A 504 10.49 0.19 -14.51
CA ARG A 504 11.61 0.31 -13.57
C ARG A 504 11.44 1.48 -12.62
N ASN A 505 10.76 2.53 -13.08
CA ASN A 505 10.63 3.78 -12.35
C ASN A 505 9.26 3.95 -11.67
N CYS A 506 8.19 3.23 -11.98
CA CYS A 506 6.87 3.54 -11.41
C CYS A 506 6.74 3.09 -9.96
N GLY A 507 7.54 2.12 -9.50
CA GLY A 507 7.40 1.52 -8.17
C GLY A 507 6.12 0.69 -8.01
N GLU A 508 5.43 0.39 -9.13
CA GLU A 508 4.29 -0.51 -9.18
C GLU A 508 4.69 -1.81 -9.92
N PRO A 509 4.04 -2.95 -9.61
CA PRO A 509 4.33 -4.21 -10.28
C PRO A 509 4.03 -4.23 -11.78
N ASP A 510 4.55 -5.24 -12.46
CA ASP A 510 4.09 -5.56 -13.81
C ASP A 510 2.70 -6.23 -13.72
N ALA A 511 1.68 -5.56 -14.23
CA ALA A 511 0.31 -6.09 -14.32
C ALA A 511 -0.18 -6.11 -15.79
N GLY A 512 0.75 -6.17 -16.73
CA GLY A 512 0.50 -6.06 -18.17
C GLY A 512 0.39 -7.38 -18.92
N GLU A 513 0.29 -8.52 -18.23
CA GLU A 513 -0.04 -9.80 -18.86
C GLU A 513 -1.53 -9.93 -19.16
#